data_AF-A0A1I4THL4-F1
#
_entry.id   AF-A0A1I4THL4-F1
#
_cell.length_a   1.000
_cell.length_b   1.000
_cell.length_c   1.000
_cell.angle_alpha   90.00
_cell.angle_beta   90.00
_cell.angle_gamma   90.00
#
_symmetry.space_group_name_H-M   'P 1'
#
loop_
_entity.id
_entity.type
_entity.pdbx_description
1 polymer ?
#
loop_
_entity_poly.entity_id
_entity_poly.type
_entity_poly.pdbx_seq_one_letter_code
_entity_poly.pdbx_strand_id
1 'polypeptide(L)' 'MPKVIRATEEEKQYQITMLNNLQKANADLVAKHLKTLQEAAIKNENIFDHLMEATKVCSLGQITASLFEVGGQYRRNM' A
#
# COMPACT_ATOMS: atom_id res chain seq x y z
N MET A 1 29.31 11.35 20.44
CA MET A 1 28.90 10.70 19.18
C MET A 1 27.45 10.28 19.32
N PRO A 2 26.54 10.65 18.40
CA PRO A 2 25.15 10.20 18.48
C PRO A 2 25.11 8.67 18.32
N LYS A 3 24.41 7.99 19.23
CA LYS A 3 24.23 6.54 19.21
C LYS A 3 23.32 6.20 18.02
N VAL A 4 23.82 5.42 17.06
CA VAL A 4 23.00 4.93 15.94
C VAL A 4 22.06 3.86 16.48
N ILE A 5 20.76 4.15 16.49
CA ILE A 5 19.71 3.21 16.87
C ILE A 5 19.20 2.56 15.58
N ARG A 6 19.12 1.22 15.56
CA ARG A 6 18.62 0.42 14.44
C ARG A 6 17.48 -0.47 14.93
N ALA A 7 16.62 -0.88 14.01
CA ALA A 7 15.55 -1.81 14.32
C ALA A 7 16.12 -3.17 14.79
N THR A 8 15.52 -3.74 15.82
CA THR A 8 15.83 -5.11 16.28
C THR A 8 15.21 -6.14 15.35
N GLU A 9 15.60 -7.41 15.52
CA GLU A 9 15.00 -8.49 14.74
C GLU A 9 13.55 -8.74 15.15
N GLU A 10 13.21 -8.59 16.43
CA GLU A 10 11.82 -8.73 16.88
C GLU A 10 10.92 -7.67 16.26
N GLU A 11 11.39 -6.43 16.14
CA GLU A 11 10.63 -5.34 15.51
C GLU A 11 10.34 -5.63 14.04
N LYS A 12 11.31 -6.18 13.30
CA LYS A 12 11.09 -6.58 11.90
C LYS A 12 10.08 -7.72 11.79
N GLN A 13 10.23 -8.75 12.61
CA GLN A 13 9.34 -9.91 12.59
C GLN A 13 7.91 -9.53 12.99
N TYR A 14 7.76 -8.60 13.92
CA TYR A 14 6.48 -8.01 14.29
C TYR A 14 5.82 -7.32 13.10
N GLN A 15 6.55 -6.49 12.33
CA GLN A 15 6.00 -5.82 11.15
C GLN A 15 5.53 -6.81 10.08
N ILE A 16 6.29 -7.88 9.82
CA ILE A 16 5.90 -8.94 8.89
C ILE A 16 4.61 -9.64 9.36
N THR A 17 4.53 -9.95 10.65
CA THR A 17 3.36 -10.63 11.23
C THR A 17 2.11 -9.74 11.17
N MET A 18 2.24 -8.47 11.53
CA MET A 18 1.19 -7.47 11.42
C MET A 18 0.69 -7.33 9.97
N LEU A 19 1.60 -7.26 9.00
CA LEU A 19 1.26 -7.18 7.58
C LEU A 19 0.45 -8.41 7.14
N ASN A 20 0.91 -9.60 7.48
CA ASN A 20 0.22 -10.84 7.14
C ASN A 20 -1.19 -10.91 7.77
N ASN A 21 -1.32 -10.45 9.01
CA ASN A 21 -2.62 -10.42 9.69
C ASN A 21 -3.58 -9.41 9.06
N LEU A 22 -3.10 -8.22 8.69
CA LEU A 22 -3.88 -7.20 7.99
C LEU A 22 -4.42 -7.75 6.66
N GLN A 23 -3.57 -8.42 5.88
CA GLN A 23 -3.94 -9.00 4.59
C GLN A 23 -4.97 -10.12 4.73
N LYS A 24 -4.82 -10.99 5.74
CA LYS A 24 -5.77 -12.08 6.01
C LYS A 24 -7.13 -11.54 6.47
N ALA A 25 -7.14 -10.55 7.36
CA ALA A 25 -8.37 -10.01 7.93
C ALA A 25 -9.26 -9.31 6.90
N ASN A 26 -8.66 -8.77 5.82
CA ASN A 26 -9.37 -7.93 4.84
C ASN A 26 -9.36 -8.50 3.42
N ALA A 27 -9.04 -9.80 3.24
CA ALA A 27 -8.81 -10.39 1.93
C ALA A 27 -9.92 -10.08 0.90
N ASP A 28 -11.18 -10.16 1.32
CA ASP A 28 -12.35 -9.90 0.46
C ASP A 28 -12.53 -8.42 0.11
N LEU A 29 -12.13 -7.51 1.02
CA LEU A 29 -12.29 -6.06 0.85
C LEU A 29 -11.13 -5.46 0.04
N VAL A 30 -9.92 -6.00 0.18
CA VAL A 30 -8.72 -5.52 -0.51
C VAL A 30 -8.95 -5.47 -2.02
N ALA A 31 -9.43 -6.56 -2.62
CA ALA A 31 -9.64 -6.63 -4.07
C ALA A 31 -10.63 -5.55 -4.56
N LYS A 32 -11.69 -5.31 -3.78
CA LYS A 32 -12.70 -4.28 -4.08
C LYS A 32 -12.09 -2.88 -4.06
N HIS A 33 -11.40 -2.52 -2.97
CA HIS A 33 -10.85 -1.18 -2.80
C HIS A 33 -9.71 -0.87 -3.78
N LEU A 34 -8.85 -1.85 -4.08
CA LEU A 34 -7.80 -1.68 -5.10
C LEU A 34 -8.40 -1.46 -6.49
N LYS A 35 -9.45 -2.21 -6.85
CA LYS A 35 -10.13 -2.03 -8.14
C LYS A 35 -10.76 -0.63 -8.26
N THR A 36 -11.45 -0.17 -7.22
CA THR A 36 -12.02 1.18 -7.21
C THR A 36 -10.94 2.26 -7.33
N LEU A 37 -9.82 2.09 -6.63
CA LEU A 37 -8.67 3.00 -6.72
C LEU A 37 -8.07 3.03 -8.13
N GLN A 38 -7.94 1.88 -8.79
CA GLN A 38 -7.46 1.78 -10.18
C GLN A 38 -8.43 2.46 -11.16
N GLU A 39 -9.73 2.22 -11.03
CA GLU A 39 -10.74 2.85 -11.88
C GLU A 39 -10.73 4.37 -11.72
N ALA A 40 -10.60 4.88 -10.50
CA ALA A 40 -10.50 6.32 -10.23
C ALA A 40 -9.25 6.93 -10.90
N ALA A 41 -8.11 6.24 -10.85
CA ALA A 41 -6.89 6.67 -11.51
C ALA A 41 -7.05 6.71 -13.04
N ILE A 42 -7.68 5.69 -13.64
CA ILE A 42 -7.94 5.64 -15.09
C ILE A 42 -8.91 6.74 -15.53
N LYS A 43 -9.94 7.02 -14.72
CA LYS A 43 -10.95 8.04 -15.00
C LYS A 43 -10.49 9.47 -14.67
N ASN A 44 -9.26 9.64 -14.18
CA ASN A 44 -8.70 10.92 -13.75
C ASN A 44 -9.58 11.61 -12.67
N GLU A 45 -10.16 10.81 -11.77
CA GLU A 45 -10.94 11.28 -10.62
C GLU A 45 -10.01 11.72 -9.47
N ASN A 46 -10.60 12.22 -8.39
CA ASN A 46 -9.85 12.50 -7.16
C ASN A 46 -9.39 11.21 -6.48
N ILE A 47 -8.16 10.78 -6.78
CA ILE A 47 -7.55 9.57 -6.22
C ILE A 47 -7.40 9.65 -4.69
N PHE A 48 -7.25 10.86 -4.12
CA PHE A 48 -7.03 11.01 -2.69
C PHE A 48 -8.23 10.54 -1.86
N ASP A 49 -9.46 10.80 -2.31
CA ASP A 49 -10.67 10.33 -1.63
C ASP A 49 -10.75 8.81 -1.61
N HIS A 50 -10.38 8.16 -2.72
CA HIS A 50 -10.31 6.70 -2.81
C HIS A 50 -9.17 6.11 -1.99
N LEU A 51 -8.05 6.81 -1.84
CA LEU A 51 -6.94 6.42 -0.96
C LEU A 51 -7.34 6.44 0.52
N MET A 52 -8.13 7.42 0.96
CA MET A 52 -8.62 7.50 2.34
C MET A 52 -9.45 6.27 2.73
N GLU A 53 -10.19 5.69 1.78
CA GLU A 53 -10.93 4.44 2.01
C GLU A 53 -10.04 3.21 1.88
N ALA A 54 -9.17 3.15 0.86
CA ALA A 54 -8.29 2.00 0.65
C ALA A 54 -7.31 1.78 1.80
N THR A 55 -6.77 2.84 2.41
CA THR A 55 -5.80 2.77 3.52
C THR A 55 -6.35 2.15 4.80
N LYS A 56 -7.68 2.03 4.95
CA LYS A 56 -8.31 1.36 6.10
C LYS A 56 -8.15 -0.16 6.05
N VAL A 57 -7.94 -0.72 4.86
CA VAL A 57 -7.97 -2.18 4.63
C VAL A 57 -6.77 -2.70 3.84
N CYS A 58 -6.22 -1.90 2.93
CA CYS A 58 -5.08 -2.26 2.08
C CYS A 58 -3.77 -1.79 2.70
N SER A 59 -2.72 -2.61 2.55
CA SER A 59 -1.36 -2.19 2.91
C SER A 59 -0.79 -1.19 1.91
N LEU A 60 0.22 -0.43 2.34
CA LEU A 60 0.94 0.51 1.48
C LEU A 60 1.50 -0.17 0.21
N GLY A 61 2.04 -1.39 0.35
CA GLY A 61 2.58 -2.15 -0.77
C GLY A 61 1.50 -2.57 -1.78
N GLN A 62 0.31 -2.96 -1.31
CA GLN A 62 -0.83 -3.31 -2.16
C GLN A 62 -1.31 -2.10 -2.97
N ILE A 63 -1.46 -0.95 -2.32
CA ILE A 63 -1.86 0.31 -2.96
C ILE A 63 -0.84 0.73 -4.02
N THR A 64 0.44 0.73 -3.66
CA THR A 64 1.51 1.18 -4.56
C THR A 64 1.64 0.28 -5.78
N ALA A 65 1.60 -1.05 -5.60
CA ALA A 65 1.63 -2.01 -6.71
C ALA A 65 0.43 -1.83 -7.64
N SER A 66 -0.77 -1.68 -7.09
CA SER A 66 -2.00 -1.50 -7.85
C SER A 66 -2.00 -0.21 -8.68
N LEU A 67 -1.47 0.89 -8.14
CA LEU A 67 -1.32 2.15 -8.87
C LEU A 67 -0.24 2.09 -9.96
N PHE A 68 0.82 1.30 -9.77
CA PHE A 68 1.84 1.10 -10.82
C PHE A 68 1.31 0.37 -12.05
N GLU A 69 0.31 -0.50 -11.90
CA GLU A 69 -0.32 -1.20 -13.02
C GLU A 69 -1.08 -0.24 -13.97
N VAL A 70 -1.63 0.85 -13.44
CA VAL A 70 -2.49 1.77 -14.19
C VAL A 70 -1.84 3.12 -14.49
N GLY A 71 -0.99 3.64 -13.60
CA GLY A 71 -0.30 4.92 -13.75
C GLY A 71 1.13 4.80 -14.28
N GLY A 72 1.64 3.58 -14.40
CA GLY A 72 3.03 3.31 -14.71
C GLY A 72 3.97 3.59 -13.52
N GLN A 73 5.21 3.12 -13.63
CA GLN A 73 6.25 3.42 -12.67
C GLN A 73 7.06 4.62 -13.14
N TYR A 74 7.51 5.44 -12.20
CA TYR A 74 8.46 6.50 -12.53
C TYR A 74 9.70 5.89 -13.18
N ARG A 75 9.93 6.23 -14.44
CA ARG A 75 11.15 5.89 -15.17
C ARG A 75 12.12 7.04 -15.00
N ARG A 76 13.24 6.80 -14.30
CA ARG A 76 14.33 7.77 -14.24
C ARG A 76 14.83 8.02 -15.67
N ASN A 77 14.77 9.26 -16.11
CA ASN A 77 15.57 9.69 -17.25
C ASN A 77 17.03 9.70 -16.79
N MET A 78 17.88 9.07 -17.59
CA MET A 78 19.34 9.14 -17.47
C MET A 78 19.85 10.26 -18.37
#